data_AF-A0A959HPQ6-F1
#
_entry.id   AF-A0A959HPQ6-F1
#
_cell.length_a   1.000
_cell.length_b   1.000
_cell.length_c   1.000
_cell.angle_alpha   90.00
_cell.angle_beta   90.00
_cell.angle_gamma   90.00
#
_symmetry.space_group_name_H-M   'P 1'
#
loop_
_entity.id
_entity.type
_entity.pdbx_description
1 polymer ?
#
loop_
_entity_poly.entity_id
_entity_poly.type
_entity_poly.pdbx_seq_one_letter_code
_entity_poly.pdbx_strand_id
1 'polypeptide(L)'
;MPRKFKHILLLLGCFCTSWMLFAQEEYVDALMSGYRQEKILRVQFQKLDDSAYAYANVSRLIYYTRDSQSDIRLQAYRLMGHIAQRVRDPELRNNVLDQFTKCLDDPSTRVRNQCISQLTGFPDNLFSSSQGQSILNYAIRYADPEALKLAGYLHVDGSTDRISLLIGDASLSREARVAARMALARMGDPQQLDYFTGILHKAEINDDNLMAIAELAGYVKARSFTDYLLQIILDDNTNCTSTDPDHPQSILCAYRAMEYVAGIIHDFPFGIRPGGDLDTDDYPTALKTVRQWIRMHPDYQITTNSY
;
A
#
# COMPACT_ATOMS: atom_id res chain seq x y z
N MET A 1 -41.74 54.84 -20.41
CA MET A 1 -42.16 53.42 -20.47
C MET A 1 -40.93 52.53 -20.46
N PRO A 2 -40.75 51.68 -19.43
CA PRO A 2 -39.61 50.78 -19.29
C PRO A 2 -39.93 49.35 -19.75
N ARG A 3 -38.89 48.50 -19.80
CA ARG A 3 -38.86 47.05 -20.08
C ARG A 3 -38.63 46.67 -21.54
N LYS A 4 -37.43 46.15 -21.80
CA LYS A 4 -37.14 44.81 -22.39
C LYS A 4 -35.72 44.84 -22.97
N PHE A 5 -34.72 44.32 -22.26
CA PHE A 5 -33.47 43.75 -22.81
C PHE A 5 -32.61 43.24 -21.63
N LYS A 6 -33.07 42.15 -20.97
CA LYS A 6 -32.32 41.46 -19.90
C LYS A 6 -32.18 39.95 -20.13
N HIS A 7 -32.44 39.44 -21.34
CA HIS A 7 -32.52 37.99 -21.60
C HIS A 7 -31.50 37.42 -22.61
N ILE A 8 -30.55 38.21 -23.11
CA ILE A 8 -29.58 37.71 -24.11
C ILE A 8 -28.25 37.27 -23.48
N LEU A 9 -27.92 37.69 -22.26
CA LEU A 9 -26.64 37.34 -21.61
C LEU A 9 -26.61 35.94 -20.95
N LEU A 10 -27.74 35.22 -20.88
CA LEU A 10 -27.84 33.92 -20.20
C LEU A 10 -27.67 32.71 -21.14
N LEU A 11 -27.71 32.91 -22.46
CA LEU A 11 -27.59 31.81 -23.44
C LEU A 11 -26.15 31.59 -23.93
N LEU A 12 -25.26 32.58 -23.82
CA LEU A 12 -23.83 32.43 -24.16
C LEU A 12 -23.01 31.72 -23.06
N GLY A 13 -23.50 31.69 -21.81
CA GLY A 13 -22.86 30.96 -20.71
C GLY A 13 -23.01 29.44 -20.80
N CYS A 14 -24.09 28.93 -21.41
CA CYS A 14 -24.34 27.48 -21.53
C CYS A 14 -23.54 26.79 -22.63
N PHE A 15 -23.10 27.51 -23.67
CA PHE A 15 -22.33 26.89 -24.77
C PHE A 15 -20.85 26.71 -24.44
N CYS A 16 -20.29 27.52 -23.56
CA CYS A 16 -18.85 27.44 -23.24
C CYS A 16 -18.50 26.29 -22.29
N THR A 17 -19.42 25.89 -21.40
CA THR A 17 -19.20 24.76 -20.48
C THR A 17 -19.29 23.40 -21.17
N SER A 18 -20.17 23.26 -22.17
CA SER A 18 -20.32 22.01 -22.92
C SER A 18 -19.07 21.65 -23.73
N TRP A 19 -18.38 22.62 -24.34
CA TRP A 19 -17.17 22.37 -25.12
C TRP A 19 -15.97 21.95 -24.25
N MET A 20 -15.87 22.46 -23.02
CA MET A 20 -14.82 22.02 -22.08
C MET A 20 -15.04 20.59 -21.61
N LEU A 21 -16.30 20.18 -21.37
CA LEU A 21 -16.64 18.80 -21.01
C LEU A 21 -16.27 17.81 -22.14
N PHE A 22 -16.59 18.11 -23.41
CA PHE A 22 -16.23 17.25 -24.54
C PHE A 22 -14.71 17.10 -24.75
N ALA A 23 -13.93 18.16 -24.56
CA ALA A 23 -12.47 18.10 -24.74
C ALA A 23 -11.76 17.32 -23.61
N GLN A 24 -12.29 17.34 -22.38
CA GLN A 24 -11.80 16.50 -21.28
C GLN A 24 -12.12 15.03 -21.55
N GLU A 25 -13.20 14.80 -22.27
CA GLU A 25 -13.73 13.49 -22.52
C GLU A 25 -12.85 12.68 -23.51
N GLU A 26 -12.13 13.28 -24.46
CA GLU A 26 -11.32 12.53 -25.42
C GLU A 26 -9.97 12.03 -24.86
N TYR A 27 -9.55 12.51 -23.69
CA TYR A 27 -8.18 12.30 -23.22
C TYR A 27 -7.85 10.84 -22.87
N VAL A 28 -8.71 10.17 -22.10
CA VAL A 28 -8.49 8.76 -21.71
C VAL A 28 -8.55 7.86 -22.94
N ASP A 29 -9.48 8.13 -23.86
CA ASP A 29 -9.62 7.34 -25.09
C ASP A 29 -8.41 7.53 -26.00
N ALA A 30 -7.89 8.75 -26.12
CA ALA A 30 -6.65 9.04 -26.85
C ALA A 30 -5.43 8.38 -26.19
N LEU A 31 -5.34 8.40 -24.85
CA LEU A 31 -4.29 7.72 -24.09
C LEU A 31 -4.27 6.21 -24.36
N MET A 32 -5.42 5.56 -24.22
CA MET A 32 -5.54 4.11 -24.36
C MET A 32 -5.33 3.67 -25.81
N SER A 33 -5.86 4.46 -26.77
CA SER A 33 -5.65 4.22 -28.19
C SER A 33 -4.18 4.43 -28.59
N GLY A 34 -3.53 5.46 -28.08
CA GLY A 34 -2.10 5.71 -28.27
C GLY A 34 -1.25 4.56 -27.70
N TYR A 35 -1.55 4.11 -26.48
CA TYR A 35 -0.85 2.97 -25.89
C TYR A 35 -1.10 1.66 -26.67
N ARG A 36 -2.29 1.46 -27.23
CA ARG A 36 -2.58 0.29 -28.09
C ARG A 36 -1.68 0.26 -29.33
N GLN A 37 -1.41 1.42 -29.94
CA GLN A 37 -0.64 1.53 -31.17
C GLN A 37 0.87 1.57 -30.91
N GLU A 38 1.31 2.39 -29.96
CA GLU A 38 2.73 2.70 -29.74
C GLU A 38 3.33 1.92 -28.57
N LYS A 39 2.50 1.28 -27.72
CA LYS A 39 2.91 0.71 -26.42
C LYS A 39 3.58 1.73 -25.49
N ILE A 40 3.33 3.02 -25.73
CA ILE A 40 3.83 4.14 -24.92
C ILE A 40 2.62 4.85 -24.31
N LEU A 41 2.63 4.98 -22.98
CA LEU A 41 1.56 5.68 -22.24
C LEU A 41 2.04 7.09 -21.88
N ARG A 42 1.48 8.12 -22.52
CA ARG A 42 1.88 9.53 -22.31
C ARG A 42 0.93 10.25 -21.35
N VAL A 43 0.99 9.86 -20.08
CA VAL A 43 0.07 10.36 -19.04
C VAL A 43 0.47 11.74 -18.54
N GLN A 44 -0.49 12.64 -18.41
CA GLN A 44 -0.41 13.90 -17.70
C GLN A 44 -1.00 13.68 -16.30
N PHE A 45 -0.22 13.07 -15.41
CA PHE A 45 -0.70 12.64 -14.09
C PHE A 45 -1.32 13.78 -13.28
N GLN A 46 -0.82 15.02 -13.43
CA GLN A 46 -1.36 16.20 -12.75
C GLN A 46 -2.84 16.45 -13.08
N LYS A 47 -3.33 16.04 -14.26
CA LYS A 47 -4.75 16.14 -14.59
C LYS A 47 -5.60 15.12 -13.84
N LEU A 48 -5.05 13.94 -13.59
CA LEU A 48 -5.74 12.87 -12.85
C LEU A 48 -5.77 13.13 -11.33
N ASP A 49 -4.96 14.07 -10.86
CA ASP A 49 -4.99 14.53 -9.47
C ASP A 49 -6.20 15.46 -9.19
N ASP A 50 -6.78 16.07 -10.23
CA ASP A 50 -7.99 16.88 -10.11
C ASP A 50 -9.24 15.99 -9.96
N SER A 51 -10.01 16.21 -8.89
CA SER A 51 -11.13 15.33 -8.53
C SER A 51 -12.27 15.36 -9.55
N ALA A 52 -12.59 16.53 -10.12
CA ALA A 52 -13.66 16.65 -11.11
C ALA A 52 -13.26 15.93 -12.41
N TYR A 53 -12.02 16.12 -12.84
CA TYR A 53 -11.46 15.44 -14.00
C TYR A 53 -11.38 13.92 -13.81
N ALA A 54 -10.94 13.47 -12.63
CA ALA A 54 -10.88 12.06 -12.30
C ALA A 54 -12.28 11.42 -12.29
N TYR A 55 -13.27 12.08 -11.70
CA TYR A 55 -14.65 11.61 -11.67
C TYR A 55 -15.23 11.46 -13.08
N ALA A 56 -15.03 12.46 -13.94
CA ALA A 56 -15.48 12.42 -15.33
C ALA A 56 -14.85 11.28 -16.15
N ASN A 57 -13.66 10.81 -15.77
CA ASN A 57 -12.88 9.85 -16.56
C ASN A 57 -12.83 8.44 -15.96
N VAL A 58 -13.22 8.24 -14.70
CA VAL A 58 -13.16 6.92 -14.07
C VAL A 58 -14.06 5.89 -14.77
N SER A 59 -15.24 6.32 -15.23
CA SER A 59 -16.19 5.47 -15.96
C SER A 59 -15.60 4.93 -17.27
N ARG A 60 -14.74 5.71 -17.93
CA ARG A 60 -14.02 5.27 -19.12
C ARG A 60 -12.88 4.32 -18.81
N LEU A 61 -12.14 4.57 -17.73
CA LEU A 61 -11.14 3.61 -17.28
C LEU A 61 -11.81 2.27 -16.95
N ILE A 62 -12.98 2.27 -16.32
CA ILE A 62 -13.80 1.07 -16.08
C ILE A 62 -14.24 0.40 -17.39
N TYR A 63 -14.51 1.14 -18.45
CA TYR A 63 -14.76 0.54 -19.76
C TYR A 63 -13.51 -0.23 -20.25
N TYR A 64 -12.33 0.38 -20.14
CA TYR A 64 -11.06 -0.25 -20.54
C TYR A 64 -10.60 -1.41 -19.64
N THR A 65 -11.13 -1.55 -18.42
CA THR A 65 -10.89 -2.76 -17.60
C THR A 65 -11.56 -4.01 -18.17
N ARG A 66 -12.39 -3.88 -19.22
CA ARG A 66 -13.03 -5.00 -19.92
C ARG A 66 -12.44 -5.26 -21.30
N ASP A 67 -11.35 -4.58 -21.66
CA ASP A 67 -10.69 -4.73 -22.94
C ASP A 67 -10.20 -6.17 -23.16
N SER A 68 -10.26 -6.65 -24.40
CA SER A 68 -9.77 -8.00 -24.74
C SER A 68 -8.26 -8.15 -24.51
N GLN A 69 -7.48 -7.06 -24.61
CA GLN A 69 -6.05 -7.05 -24.40
C GLN A 69 -5.70 -6.81 -22.93
N SER A 70 -4.98 -7.76 -22.30
CA SER A 70 -4.58 -7.65 -20.89
C SER A 70 -3.63 -6.47 -20.62
N ASP A 71 -2.83 -6.05 -21.60
CA ASP A 71 -2.01 -4.83 -21.51
C ASP A 71 -2.88 -3.58 -21.29
N ILE A 72 -4.01 -3.47 -21.98
CA ILE A 72 -4.91 -2.30 -21.88
C ILE A 72 -5.59 -2.29 -20.53
N ARG A 73 -6.13 -3.44 -20.10
CA ARG A 73 -6.71 -3.60 -18.76
C ARG A 73 -5.71 -3.22 -17.67
N LEU A 74 -4.46 -3.68 -17.78
CA LEU A 74 -3.40 -3.34 -16.85
C LEU A 74 -3.17 -1.83 -16.73
N GLN A 75 -3.10 -1.10 -17.85
CA GLN A 75 -2.94 0.36 -17.80
C GLN A 75 -4.17 1.05 -17.22
N ALA A 76 -5.38 0.57 -17.52
CA ALA A 76 -6.60 1.11 -16.93
C ALA A 76 -6.56 1.01 -15.39
N TYR A 77 -6.22 -0.16 -14.85
CA TYR A 77 -6.07 -0.34 -13.41
C TYR A 77 -4.95 0.50 -12.80
N ARG A 78 -3.83 0.70 -13.49
CA ARG A 78 -2.74 1.59 -13.01
C ARG A 78 -3.18 3.04 -12.91
N LEU A 79 -3.90 3.55 -13.91
CA LEU A 79 -4.43 4.91 -13.90
C LEU A 79 -5.49 5.09 -12.81
N MET A 80 -6.36 4.09 -12.62
CA MET A 80 -7.32 4.09 -11.51
C MET A 80 -6.63 4.07 -10.15
N GLY A 81 -5.51 3.35 -10.02
CA GLY A 81 -4.69 3.30 -8.80
C GLY A 81 -4.10 4.66 -8.46
N HIS A 82 -3.54 5.35 -9.47
CA HIS A 82 -3.08 6.72 -9.32
C HIS A 82 -4.19 7.65 -8.82
N ILE A 83 -5.39 7.58 -9.43
CA ILE A 83 -6.55 8.36 -8.99
C ILE A 83 -6.89 8.06 -7.52
N ALA A 84 -6.99 6.79 -7.13
CA ALA A 84 -7.38 6.39 -5.78
C ALA A 84 -6.39 6.81 -4.69
N GLN A 85 -5.10 6.94 -5.04
CA GLN A 85 -4.05 7.39 -4.12
C GLN A 85 -3.98 8.92 -3.98
N ARG A 86 -4.48 9.66 -4.97
CA ARG A 86 -4.33 11.13 -5.03
C ARG A 86 -5.62 11.88 -4.72
N VAL A 87 -6.76 11.33 -5.13
CA VAL A 87 -8.08 11.93 -4.90
C VAL A 87 -8.64 11.47 -3.57
N ARG A 88 -9.09 12.43 -2.75
CA ARG A 88 -9.64 12.18 -1.40
C ARG A 88 -11.14 11.94 -1.37
N ASP A 89 -11.81 12.04 -2.51
CA ASP A 89 -13.27 11.84 -2.63
C ASP A 89 -13.66 10.39 -2.26
N PRO A 90 -14.46 10.17 -1.21
CA PRO A 90 -14.79 8.82 -0.73
C PRO A 90 -15.60 7.99 -1.73
N GLU A 91 -16.53 8.60 -2.47
CA GLU A 91 -17.36 7.90 -3.44
C GLU A 91 -16.52 7.36 -4.60
N LEU A 92 -15.63 8.20 -5.14
CA LEU A 92 -14.71 7.81 -6.19
C LEU A 92 -13.75 6.71 -5.73
N ARG A 93 -13.21 6.81 -4.51
CA ARG A 93 -12.32 5.77 -3.95
C ARG A 93 -13.06 4.44 -3.79
N ASN A 94 -14.30 4.44 -3.30
CA ASN A 94 -15.13 3.24 -3.20
C ASN A 94 -15.44 2.63 -4.57
N ASN A 95 -15.76 3.47 -5.56
CA ASN A 95 -15.99 3.03 -6.93
C ASN A 95 -14.74 2.37 -7.54
N VAL A 96 -13.54 2.91 -7.28
CA VAL A 96 -12.28 2.30 -7.73
C VAL A 96 -11.98 1.01 -6.97
N LEU A 97 -12.19 0.98 -5.66
CA LEU A 97 -12.00 -0.19 -4.81
C LEU A 97 -12.84 -1.38 -5.30
N ASP A 98 -14.13 -1.15 -5.62
CA ASP A 98 -15.02 -2.16 -6.20
C ASP A 98 -14.45 -2.80 -7.48
N GLN A 99 -13.77 -2.00 -8.30
CA GLN A 99 -13.21 -2.46 -9.57
C GLN A 99 -11.94 -3.27 -9.34
N PHE A 100 -11.11 -2.87 -8.36
CA PHE A 100 -9.95 -3.68 -7.96
C PHE A 100 -10.35 -5.02 -7.34
N THR A 101 -11.45 -5.09 -6.58
CA THR A 101 -11.96 -6.38 -6.10
C THR A 101 -12.45 -7.26 -7.26
N LYS A 102 -13.19 -6.71 -8.22
CA LYS A 102 -13.62 -7.45 -9.43
C LYS A 102 -12.45 -7.92 -10.30
N CYS A 103 -11.37 -7.13 -10.32
CA CYS A 103 -10.15 -7.46 -11.03
C CYS A 103 -9.48 -8.76 -10.55
N LEU A 104 -9.80 -9.25 -9.34
CA LEU A 104 -9.26 -10.51 -8.83
C LEU A 104 -9.76 -11.74 -9.60
N ASP A 105 -10.79 -11.58 -10.43
CA ASP A 105 -11.26 -12.61 -11.37
C ASP A 105 -10.73 -12.41 -12.81
N ASP A 106 -9.82 -11.45 -13.04
CA ASP A 106 -9.24 -11.21 -14.36
C ASP A 106 -8.51 -12.46 -14.87
N PRO A 107 -8.66 -12.88 -16.15
CA PRO A 107 -7.96 -14.06 -16.66
C PRO A 107 -6.43 -13.92 -16.65
N SER A 108 -5.89 -12.71 -16.68
CA SER A 108 -4.46 -12.46 -16.66
C SER A 108 -3.91 -12.34 -15.23
N THR A 109 -3.02 -13.27 -14.85
CA THR A 109 -2.31 -13.21 -13.55
C THR A 109 -1.61 -11.87 -13.33
N ARG A 110 -1.00 -11.29 -14.37
CA ARG A 110 -0.33 -9.98 -14.26
C ARG A 110 -1.31 -8.85 -13.89
N VAL A 111 -2.54 -8.89 -14.40
CA VAL A 111 -3.58 -7.92 -14.07
C VAL A 111 -4.07 -8.13 -12.62
N ARG A 112 -4.30 -9.39 -12.21
CA ARG A 112 -4.68 -9.71 -10.83
C ARG A 112 -3.64 -9.25 -9.81
N ASN A 113 -2.35 -9.51 -10.06
CA ASN A 113 -1.27 -9.10 -9.18
C ASN A 113 -1.17 -7.56 -9.07
N GLN A 114 -1.38 -6.85 -10.18
CA GLN A 114 -1.46 -5.38 -10.15
C GLN A 114 -2.60 -4.94 -9.24
N CYS A 115 -3.77 -5.57 -9.32
CA CYS A 115 -4.93 -5.20 -8.52
C CYS A 115 -4.73 -5.51 -7.03
N ILE A 116 -4.17 -6.66 -6.67
CA ILE A 116 -3.77 -6.96 -5.28
C ILE A 116 -2.82 -5.88 -4.75
N SER A 117 -1.79 -5.53 -5.50
CA SER A 117 -0.86 -4.46 -5.11
C SER A 117 -1.51 -3.08 -4.96
N GLN A 118 -2.60 -2.78 -5.68
CA GLN A 118 -3.33 -1.52 -5.50
C GLN A 118 -4.27 -1.57 -4.29
N LEU A 119 -4.85 -2.73 -3.99
CA LEU A 119 -5.75 -2.91 -2.84
C LEU A 119 -5.04 -2.65 -1.50
N THR A 120 -3.75 -2.94 -1.38
CA THR A 120 -2.97 -2.68 -0.15
C THR A 120 -2.82 -1.19 0.18
N GLY A 121 -3.07 -0.29 -0.79
CA GLY A 121 -3.06 1.16 -0.58
C GLY A 121 -4.34 1.74 0.03
N PHE A 122 -5.37 0.93 0.25
CA PHE A 122 -6.63 1.37 0.84
C PHE A 122 -6.66 1.09 2.35
N PRO A 123 -7.17 2.02 3.17
CA PRO A 123 -7.44 1.73 4.57
C PRO A 123 -8.55 0.69 4.70
N ASP A 124 -8.42 -0.17 5.71
CA ASP A 124 -9.34 -1.25 6.07
C ASP A 124 -10.81 -0.83 6.15
N ASN A 125 -11.08 0.35 6.71
CA ASN A 125 -12.42 0.88 6.91
C ASN A 125 -13.21 1.18 5.61
N LEU A 126 -12.56 1.18 4.45
CA LEU A 126 -13.23 1.32 3.15
C LEU A 126 -13.72 -0.01 2.59
N PHE A 127 -13.20 -1.14 3.08
CA PHE A 127 -13.59 -2.45 2.58
C PHE A 127 -14.92 -2.88 3.19
N SER A 128 -15.84 -3.26 2.32
CA SER A 128 -17.04 -4.00 2.71
C SER A 128 -16.71 -5.46 3.01
N SER A 129 -17.54 -6.12 3.82
CA SER A 129 -17.37 -7.54 4.15
C SER A 129 -17.35 -8.44 2.90
N SER A 130 -18.12 -8.12 1.86
CA SER A 130 -18.13 -8.89 0.61
C SER A 130 -16.84 -8.74 -0.20
N GLN A 131 -16.24 -7.54 -0.20
CA GLN A 131 -14.93 -7.31 -0.81
C GLN A 131 -13.84 -8.07 -0.05
N GLY A 132 -13.85 -8.02 1.30
CA GLY A 132 -12.97 -8.81 2.14
C GLY A 132 -13.06 -10.32 1.85
N GLN A 133 -14.28 -10.86 1.74
CA GLN A 133 -14.48 -12.27 1.38
C GLN A 133 -13.97 -12.61 -0.03
N SER A 134 -14.11 -11.69 -0.99
CA SER A 134 -13.58 -11.89 -2.34
C SER A 134 -12.05 -11.97 -2.34
N ILE A 135 -11.38 -11.11 -1.56
CA ILE A 135 -9.93 -11.13 -1.35
C ILE A 135 -9.49 -12.43 -0.68
N LEU A 136 -10.17 -12.86 0.39
CA LEU A 136 -9.87 -14.12 1.06
C LEU A 136 -10.04 -15.33 0.11
N ASN A 137 -11.10 -15.35 -0.68
CA ASN A 137 -11.33 -16.42 -1.66
C ASN A 137 -10.22 -16.47 -2.72
N TYR A 138 -9.78 -15.31 -3.21
CA TYR A 138 -8.64 -15.20 -4.11
C TYR A 138 -7.36 -15.72 -3.44
N ALA A 139 -7.06 -15.26 -2.23
CA ALA A 139 -5.88 -15.63 -1.45
C ALA A 139 -5.78 -17.15 -1.26
N ILE A 140 -6.88 -17.80 -0.85
CA ILE A 140 -6.91 -19.25 -0.65
C ILE A 140 -6.82 -20.02 -1.96
N ARG A 141 -7.51 -19.57 -3.02
CA ARG A 141 -7.53 -20.26 -4.32
C ARG A 141 -6.15 -20.30 -4.97
N TYR A 142 -5.41 -19.21 -4.89
CA TYR A 142 -4.12 -19.07 -5.57
C TYR A 142 -2.90 -19.16 -4.66
N ALA A 143 -3.12 -19.24 -3.34
CA ALA A 143 -2.06 -19.12 -2.34
C ALA A 143 -1.17 -17.89 -2.56
N ASP A 144 -1.78 -16.77 -3.00
CA ASP A 144 -1.07 -15.55 -3.32
C ASP A 144 -0.57 -14.87 -2.03
N PRO A 145 0.75 -14.69 -1.84
CA PRO A 145 1.32 -14.18 -0.59
C PRO A 145 0.76 -12.81 -0.18
N GLU A 146 0.60 -11.90 -1.14
CA GLU A 146 0.17 -10.54 -0.86
C GLU A 146 -1.33 -10.48 -0.58
N ALA A 147 -2.13 -11.30 -1.26
CA ALA A 147 -3.55 -11.45 -0.95
C ALA A 147 -3.80 -12.12 0.42
N LEU A 148 -2.95 -13.08 0.83
CA LEU A 148 -3.02 -13.70 2.16
C LEU A 148 -2.78 -12.67 3.25
N LYS A 149 -1.74 -11.85 3.08
CA LYS A 149 -1.47 -10.72 3.97
C LYS A 149 -2.62 -9.70 3.96
N LEU A 150 -3.14 -9.35 2.78
CA LEU A 150 -4.28 -8.43 2.69
C LEU A 150 -5.52 -8.96 3.43
N ALA A 151 -5.82 -10.26 3.33
CA ALA A 151 -6.90 -10.87 4.09
C ALA A 151 -6.67 -10.80 5.61
N GLY A 152 -5.42 -10.95 6.06
CA GLY A 152 -5.03 -10.78 7.47
C GLY A 152 -5.15 -9.34 7.96
N TYR A 153 -4.73 -8.36 7.15
CA TYR A 153 -4.91 -6.93 7.44
C TYR A 153 -6.37 -6.55 7.61
N LEU A 154 -7.24 -7.07 6.75
CA LEU A 154 -8.67 -6.75 6.76
C LEU A 154 -9.46 -7.51 7.84
N HIS A 155 -8.81 -8.40 8.61
CA HIS A 155 -9.47 -9.25 9.62
C HIS A 155 -10.75 -9.92 9.09
N VAL A 156 -10.71 -10.44 7.86
CA VAL A 156 -11.90 -10.98 7.18
C VAL A 156 -12.50 -12.13 8.00
N ASP A 157 -13.82 -12.11 8.22
CA ASP A 157 -14.51 -13.16 8.98
C ASP A 157 -14.19 -14.56 8.44
N GLY A 158 -13.81 -15.48 9.33
CA GLY A 158 -13.44 -16.86 9.00
C GLY A 158 -12.09 -17.02 8.29
N SER A 159 -11.30 -15.95 8.13
CA SER A 159 -9.96 -16.04 7.53
C SER A 159 -8.97 -16.84 8.37
N THR A 160 -9.00 -16.71 9.71
CA THR A 160 -8.10 -17.45 10.62
C THR A 160 -8.12 -18.95 10.36
N ASP A 161 -9.29 -19.58 10.36
CA ASP A 161 -9.41 -21.02 10.16
C ASP A 161 -8.95 -21.44 8.76
N ARG A 162 -9.36 -20.69 7.73
CA ARG A 162 -9.04 -20.99 6.33
C ARG A 162 -7.55 -20.84 6.03
N ILE A 163 -6.91 -19.81 6.56
CA ILE A 163 -5.47 -19.56 6.40
C ILE A 163 -4.67 -20.58 7.22
N SER A 164 -5.12 -20.92 8.43
CA SER A 164 -4.49 -21.96 9.26
C SER A 164 -4.45 -23.32 8.57
N LEU A 165 -5.57 -23.72 7.95
CA LEU A 165 -5.62 -24.95 7.14
C LEU A 165 -4.61 -24.93 5.99
N LEU A 166 -4.41 -23.79 5.33
CA LEU A 166 -3.46 -23.64 4.24
C LEU A 166 -2.01 -23.90 4.69
N ILE A 167 -1.63 -23.43 5.88
CA ILE A 167 -0.28 -23.65 6.45
C ILE A 167 0.02 -25.13 6.68
N GLY A 168 -0.99 -25.98 6.85
CA GLY A 168 -0.82 -27.43 6.97
C GLY A 168 -0.53 -28.14 5.64
N ASP A 169 -0.81 -27.51 4.50
CA ASP A 169 -0.62 -28.10 3.18
C ASP A 169 0.87 -28.22 2.83
N ALA A 170 1.33 -29.44 2.51
CA ALA A 170 2.72 -29.69 2.14
C ALA A 170 3.09 -29.10 0.77
N SER A 171 2.12 -28.87 -0.11
CA SER A 171 2.32 -28.29 -1.44
C SER A 171 2.46 -26.76 -1.43
N LEU A 172 2.10 -26.11 -0.32
CA LEU A 172 2.19 -24.66 -0.19
C LEU A 172 3.65 -24.19 -0.28
N SER A 173 3.89 -23.22 -1.17
CA SER A 173 5.21 -22.63 -1.34
C SER A 173 5.73 -22.02 -0.03
N ARG A 174 7.05 -21.93 0.12
CA ARG A 174 7.67 -21.32 1.31
C ARG A 174 7.19 -19.88 1.52
N GLU A 175 7.14 -19.09 0.45
CA GLU A 175 6.72 -17.69 0.47
C GLU A 175 5.26 -17.55 0.92
N ALA A 176 4.34 -18.30 0.30
CA ALA A 176 2.93 -18.28 0.69
C ALA A 176 2.72 -18.77 2.13
N ARG A 177 3.52 -19.75 2.59
CA ARG A 177 3.47 -20.22 3.98
C ARG A 177 3.91 -19.14 4.97
N VAL A 178 4.97 -18.40 4.66
CA VAL A 178 5.41 -17.27 5.50
C VAL A 178 4.34 -16.19 5.51
N ALA A 179 3.79 -15.80 4.35
CA ALA A 179 2.72 -14.81 4.28
C ALA A 179 1.46 -15.22 5.04
N ALA A 180 1.03 -16.49 4.95
CA ALA A 180 -0.07 -17.02 5.73
C ALA A 180 0.20 -16.93 7.25
N ARG A 181 1.41 -17.26 7.71
CA ARG A 181 1.80 -17.10 9.12
C ARG A 181 1.77 -15.64 9.55
N MET A 182 2.29 -14.73 8.72
CA MET A 182 2.26 -13.29 9.00
C MET A 182 0.82 -12.79 9.11
N ALA A 183 -0.08 -13.22 8.20
CA ALA A 183 -1.49 -12.87 8.23
C ALA A 183 -2.16 -13.31 9.55
N LEU A 184 -1.95 -14.54 9.98
CA LEU A 184 -2.45 -15.03 11.27
C LEU A 184 -1.85 -14.27 12.46
N ALA A 185 -0.54 -14.00 12.44
CA ALA A 185 0.12 -13.23 13.49
C ALA A 185 -0.46 -11.80 13.60
N ARG A 186 -0.74 -11.15 12.46
CA ARG A 186 -1.42 -9.83 12.43
C ARG A 186 -2.81 -9.90 13.04
N MET A 187 -3.53 -10.99 12.81
CA MET A 187 -4.83 -11.24 13.44
C MET A 187 -4.74 -11.65 14.92
N GLY A 188 -3.54 -11.69 15.49
CA GLY A 188 -3.31 -11.98 16.91
C GLY A 188 -3.23 -13.47 17.24
N ASP A 189 -3.02 -14.35 16.26
CA ASP A 189 -2.82 -15.78 16.51
C ASP A 189 -1.57 -16.01 17.39
N PRO A 190 -1.72 -16.51 18.64
CA PRO A 190 -0.59 -16.62 19.57
C PRO A 190 0.50 -17.56 19.07
N GLN A 191 0.11 -18.65 18.38
CA GLN A 191 1.06 -19.64 17.89
C GLN A 191 1.96 -19.04 16.80
N GLN A 192 1.42 -18.21 15.91
CA GLN A 192 2.23 -17.54 14.89
C GLN A 192 3.08 -16.41 15.47
N LEU A 193 2.57 -15.69 16.47
CA LEU A 193 3.37 -14.69 17.20
C LEU A 193 4.58 -15.34 17.88
N ASP A 194 4.39 -16.48 18.55
CA ASP A 194 5.47 -17.24 19.20
C ASP A 194 6.46 -17.79 18.18
N TYR A 195 5.96 -18.31 17.05
CA TYR A 195 6.78 -18.81 15.95
C TYR A 195 7.77 -17.74 15.46
N PHE A 196 7.28 -16.55 15.15
CA PHE A 196 8.15 -15.47 14.68
C PHE A 196 9.04 -14.93 15.80
N THR A 197 8.54 -14.78 17.03
CA THR A 197 9.37 -14.36 18.17
C THR A 197 10.57 -15.30 18.38
N GLY A 198 10.35 -16.62 18.24
CA GLY A 198 11.42 -17.61 18.29
C GLY A 198 12.43 -17.53 17.14
N ILE A 199 12.04 -17.02 15.97
CA ILE A 199 12.95 -16.72 14.86
C ILE A 199 13.75 -15.44 15.16
N LEU A 200 13.07 -14.38 15.60
CA LEU A 200 13.69 -13.09 15.93
C LEU A 200 14.83 -13.28 16.94
N HIS A 201 14.59 -13.99 18.04
CA HIS A 201 15.61 -14.22 19.07
C HIS A 201 16.81 -15.07 18.63
N LYS A 202 16.72 -15.76 17.49
CA LYS A 202 17.82 -16.58 16.94
C LYS A 202 18.53 -15.89 15.78
N ALA A 203 17.95 -14.83 15.23
CA ALA A 203 18.52 -14.12 14.11
C ALA A 203 19.76 -13.33 14.56
N GLU A 204 20.83 -13.41 13.79
CA GLU A 204 21.95 -12.49 13.94
C GLU A 204 21.53 -11.12 13.43
N ILE A 205 21.81 -10.06 14.19
CA ILE A 205 21.49 -8.70 13.74
C ILE A 205 22.53 -8.26 12.71
N ASN A 206 22.09 -8.05 11.46
CA ASN A 206 22.81 -7.52 10.32
C ASN A 206 21.80 -6.87 9.34
N ASP A 207 22.24 -6.29 8.22
CA ASP A 207 21.34 -5.56 7.30
C ASP A 207 20.18 -6.42 6.78
N ASP A 208 20.47 -7.64 6.28
CA ASP A 208 19.48 -8.53 5.68
C ASP A 208 18.41 -8.97 6.70
N ASN A 209 18.85 -9.41 7.87
CA ASN A 209 17.93 -9.84 8.92
C ASN A 209 17.15 -8.66 9.47
N LEU A 210 17.78 -7.49 9.64
CA LEU A 210 17.09 -6.30 10.15
C LEU A 210 16.00 -5.83 9.20
N MET A 211 16.23 -5.87 7.88
CA MET A 211 15.20 -5.59 6.88
C MET A 211 14.02 -6.59 7.00
N ALA A 212 14.29 -7.89 7.09
CA ALA A 212 13.24 -8.90 7.26
C ALA A 212 12.46 -8.73 8.58
N ILE A 213 13.14 -8.35 9.67
CA ILE A 213 12.53 -8.03 10.96
C ILE A 213 11.64 -6.80 10.83
N ALA A 214 12.12 -5.76 10.14
CA ALA A 214 11.37 -4.53 9.90
C ALA A 214 10.12 -4.77 9.06
N GLU A 215 10.20 -5.56 7.99
CA GLU A 215 9.05 -5.96 7.20
C GLU A 215 8.01 -6.72 8.04
N LEU A 216 8.47 -7.65 8.89
CA LEU A 216 7.61 -8.38 9.81
C LEU A 216 6.93 -7.45 10.82
N ALA A 217 7.67 -6.57 11.50
CA ALA A 217 7.12 -5.63 12.46
C ALA A 217 6.18 -4.61 11.79
N GLY A 218 6.58 -4.12 10.62
CA GLY A 218 5.85 -3.17 9.80
C GLY A 218 4.51 -3.71 9.34
N TYR A 219 4.44 -4.98 8.95
CA TYR A 219 3.18 -5.61 8.54
C TYR A 219 2.39 -6.20 9.72
N VAL A 220 3.00 -6.92 10.66
CA VAL A 220 2.21 -7.59 11.73
C VAL A 220 1.70 -6.59 12.76
N LYS A 221 2.38 -5.47 12.97
CA LYS A 221 2.03 -4.42 13.94
C LYS A 221 1.87 -4.94 15.38
N ALA A 222 2.50 -6.08 15.70
CA ALA A 222 2.54 -6.61 17.06
C ALA A 222 3.60 -5.88 17.90
N ARG A 223 3.25 -5.60 19.15
CA ARG A 223 4.13 -4.91 20.09
C ARG A 223 5.45 -5.64 20.29
N SER A 224 5.42 -6.96 20.46
CA SER A 224 6.63 -7.79 20.66
C SER A 224 7.68 -7.63 19.55
N PHE A 225 7.26 -7.46 18.30
CA PHE A 225 8.19 -7.28 17.17
C PHE A 225 8.74 -5.86 17.12
N THR A 226 7.91 -4.87 17.47
CA THR A 226 8.35 -3.48 17.57
C THR A 226 9.30 -3.29 18.75
N ASP A 227 9.00 -3.88 19.91
CA ASP A 227 9.88 -3.89 21.09
C ASP A 227 11.26 -4.48 20.75
N TYR A 228 11.30 -5.52 19.91
CA TYR A 228 12.56 -6.10 19.46
C TYR A 228 13.39 -5.12 18.61
N LEU A 229 12.77 -4.36 17.71
CA LEU A 229 13.45 -3.28 16.98
C LEU A 229 13.93 -2.17 17.93
N LEU A 230 13.13 -1.80 18.92
CA LEU A 230 13.53 -0.82 19.94
C LEU A 230 14.72 -1.31 20.76
N GLN A 231 14.80 -2.61 21.07
CA GLN A 231 15.95 -3.21 21.73
C GLN A 231 17.21 -3.09 20.86
N ILE A 232 17.12 -3.35 19.55
CA ILE A 232 18.24 -3.17 18.62
C ILE A 232 18.72 -1.71 18.61
N ILE A 233 17.82 -0.73 18.74
CA ILE A 233 18.21 0.69 18.85
C ILE A 233 18.99 0.97 20.14
N LEU A 234 18.63 0.29 21.25
CA LEU A 234 19.32 0.43 22.53
C LEU A 234 20.70 -0.25 22.55
N ASP A 235 20.94 -1.23 21.67
CA ASP A 235 22.18 -2.00 21.56
C ASP A 235 23.24 -1.29 20.70
N ASP A 236 24.51 -1.63 20.91
CA ASP A 236 25.67 -1.07 20.19
C ASP A 236 26.26 -2.03 19.13
N ASN A 237 25.44 -2.92 18.56
CA ASN A 237 25.87 -3.86 17.51
C ASN A 237 26.24 -3.13 16.21
N THR A 238 27.41 -3.42 15.64
CA THR A 238 27.97 -2.78 14.43
C THR A 238 27.91 -3.63 13.15
N ASN A 239 27.17 -4.74 13.12
CA ASN A 239 27.15 -5.69 11.99
C ASN A 239 26.33 -5.22 10.79
N CYS A 240 25.96 -3.93 10.72
CA CYS A 240 25.22 -3.34 9.61
C CYS A 240 26.14 -2.46 8.77
N THR A 241 25.70 -2.08 7.56
CA THR A 241 26.53 -1.39 6.56
C THR A 241 25.98 -0.01 6.18
N SER A 242 26.89 0.91 5.92
CA SER A 242 26.58 2.26 5.42
C SER A 242 25.85 2.22 4.07
N THR A 243 25.06 3.25 3.77
CA THR A 243 24.39 3.40 2.46
C THR A 243 25.35 3.71 1.31
N ASP A 244 26.60 4.10 1.58
CA ASP A 244 27.63 4.34 0.56
C ASP A 244 28.04 3.01 -0.10
N PRO A 245 27.64 2.76 -1.36
CA PRO A 245 27.97 1.52 -2.04
C PRO A 245 29.44 1.47 -2.50
N ASP A 246 30.10 2.62 -2.63
CA ASP A 246 31.50 2.71 -3.04
C ASP A 246 32.45 2.42 -1.87
N HIS A 247 32.01 2.74 -0.64
CA HIS A 247 32.77 2.53 0.59
C HIS A 247 31.89 1.92 1.70
N PRO A 248 31.54 0.62 1.61
CA PRO A 248 30.76 -0.02 2.65
C PRO A 248 31.56 -0.05 3.97
N GLN A 249 31.04 0.65 4.97
CA GLN A 249 31.59 0.69 6.32
C GLN A 249 30.63 0.04 7.30
N SER A 250 31.19 -0.65 8.29
CA SER A 250 30.44 -1.15 9.43
C SER A 250 29.92 0.01 10.26
N ILE A 251 28.61 0.00 10.53
CA ILE A 251 27.88 1.02 11.30
C ILE A 251 27.00 0.36 12.36
N LEU A 252 26.54 1.15 13.32
CA LEU A 252 25.56 0.69 14.30
C LEU A 252 24.26 0.29 13.60
N CYS A 253 23.80 -0.94 13.85
CA CYS A 253 22.49 -1.41 13.38
C CYS A 253 21.33 -0.57 13.94
N ALA A 254 21.55 0.10 15.08
CA ALA A 254 20.63 1.07 15.65
C ALA A 254 20.24 2.18 14.66
N TYR A 255 21.15 2.60 13.76
CA TYR A 255 20.84 3.63 12.75
C TYR A 255 19.76 3.17 11.76
N ARG A 256 19.88 1.94 11.27
CA ARG A 256 18.88 1.31 10.40
C ARG A 256 17.57 1.03 11.14
N ALA A 257 17.65 0.54 12.37
CA ALA A 257 16.47 0.24 13.17
C ALA A 257 15.62 1.50 13.44
N MET A 258 16.24 2.68 13.62
CA MET A 258 15.50 3.95 13.74
C MET A 258 14.70 4.29 12.48
N GLU A 259 15.27 4.07 11.29
CA GLU A 259 14.59 4.30 10.00
C GLU A 259 13.32 3.46 9.88
N TYR A 260 13.42 2.17 10.23
CA TYR A 260 12.29 1.26 10.16
C TYR A 260 11.19 1.56 11.18
N VAL A 261 11.55 1.93 12.41
CA VAL A 261 10.59 2.15 13.49
C VAL A 261 9.81 3.47 13.32
N ALA A 262 10.41 4.49 12.70
CA ALA A 262 9.79 5.80 12.53
C ALA A 262 8.44 5.76 11.79
N GLY A 263 8.25 4.82 10.86
CA GLY A 263 6.98 4.61 10.16
C GLY A 263 5.97 3.70 10.88
N ILE A 264 6.36 3.11 12.02
CA ILE A 264 5.56 2.12 12.75
C ILE A 264 4.95 2.72 14.02
N ILE A 265 5.68 3.62 14.69
CA ILE A 265 5.30 4.17 15.99
C ILE A 265 4.71 5.59 15.85
N HIS A 266 3.59 5.84 16.50
CA HIS A 266 2.98 7.17 16.60
C HIS A 266 3.86 8.12 17.44
N ASP A 267 4.01 9.37 16.99
CA ASP A 267 4.85 10.40 17.63
C ASP A 267 6.33 9.99 17.86
N PHE A 268 6.87 9.12 16.99
CA PHE A 268 8.31 8.87 16.99
C PHE A 268 9.08 10.18 16.72
N PRO A 269 10.21 10.46 17.40
CA PRO A 269 10.83 11.79 17.43
C PRO A 269 11.42 12.26 16.10
N PHE A 270 11.49 11.39 15.10
CA PHE A 270 11.99 11.70 13.76
C PHE A 270 11.03 11.16 12.70
N GLY A 271 10.87 11.92 11.61
CA GLY A 271 10.18 11.45 10.42
C GLY A 271 11.10 10.68 9.47
N ILE A 272 10.54 10.30 8.32
CA ILE A 272 11.25 9.65 7.22
C ILE A 272 11.21 10.54 5.98
N ARG A 273 12.36 10.70 5.33
CA ARG A 273 12.50 11.43 4.06
C ARG A 273 11.92 10.60 2.91
N PRO A 274 11.64 11.20 1.73
CA PRO A 274 11.14 10.46 0.57
C PRO A 274 12.00 9.27 0.13
N GLY A 275 13.30 9.25 0.47
CA GLY A 275 14.23 8.15 0.19
C GLY A 275 14.19 6.99 1.18
N GLY A 276 13.45 7.10 2.29
CA GLY A 276 13.41 6.08 3.35
C GLY A 276 14.36 6.35 4.52
N ASP A 277 15.29 7.31 4.37
CA ASP A 277 16.21 7.69 5.44
C ASP A 277 15.52 8.48 6.55
N LEU A 278 16.08 8.42 7.75
CA LEU A 278 15.63 9.22 8.89
C LEU A 278 15.79 10.71 8.57
N ASP A 279 14.85 11.54 8.99
CA ASP A 279 14.92 12.99 8.74
C ASP A 279 15.91 13.69 9.69
N THR A 280 17.19 13.43 9.48
CA THR A 280 18.33 14.00 10.21
C THR A 280 19.59 13.94 9.37
N ASP A 281 20.53 14.86 9.64
CA ASP A 281 21.88 14.83 9.08
C ASP A 281 22.93 14.40 10.13
N ASP A 282 22.52 14.22 11.40
CA ASP A 282 23.38 13.81 12.52
C ASP A 282 22.78 12.58 13.22
N TYR A 283 23.11 11.39 12.68
CA TYR A 283 22.69 10.10 13.22
C TYR A 283 23.17 9.85 14.66
N PRO A 284 24.42 10.17 15.06
CA PRO A 284 24.85 10.06 16.45
C PRO A 284 23.98 10.86 17.44
N THR A 285 23.61 12.08 17.10
CA THR A 285 22.72 12.91 17.94
C THR A 285 21.28 12.40 17.90
N ALA A 286 20.79 11.96 16.73
CA ALA A 286 19.48 11.34 16.61
C ALA A 286 19.37 10.07 17.46
N LEU A 287 20.38 9.20 17.44
CA LEU A 287 20.40 7.97 18.25
C LEU A 287 20.31 8.26 19.75
N LYS A 288 21.05 9.25 20.26
CA LYS A 288 20.93 9.68 21.66
C LYS A 288 19.51 10.12 22.01
N THR A 289 18.90 10.91 21.13
CA THR A 289 17.54 11.41 21.28
C THR A 289 16.52 10.27 21.28
N VAL A 290 16.61 9.34 20.32
CA VAL A 290 15.73 8.17 20.26
C VAL A 290 15.90 7.27 21.47
N ARG A 291 17.13 6.95 21.88
CA ARG A 291 17.37 6.12 23.09
C ARG A 291 16.77 6.74 24.34
N GLN A 292 16.82 8.07 24.46
CA GLN A 292 16.15 8.77 25.56
C GLN A 292 14.63 8.69 25.41
N TRP A 293 14.11 8.92 24.21
CA TRP A 293 12.68 8.84 23.92
C TRP A 293 12.09 7.46 24.26
N ILE A 294 12.76 6.37 23.87
CA ILE A 294 12.33 4.98 24.16
C ILE A 294 12.16 4.76 25.67
N ARG A 295 13.09 5.27 26.48
CA ARG A 295 13.04 5.13 27.94
C ARG A 295 11.91 5.94 28.58
N MET A 296 11.52 7.06 27.96
CA MET A 296 10.46 7.94 28.45
C MET A 296 9.06 7.53 27.99
N HIS A 297 8.94 6.73 26.93
CA HIS A 297 7.66 6.32 26.32
C HIS A 297 7.54 4.79 26.27
N PRO A 298 7.54 4.09 27.41
CA PRO A 298 7.33 2.64 27.43
C PRO A 298 5.92 2.27 26.92
N ASP A 299 4.98 3.21 26.91
CA ASP A 299 3.58 3.09 26.51
C ASP A 299 3.29 3.61 25.09
N TYR A 300 4.32 3.62 24.22
CA TYR A 300 4.19 4.04 22.83
C TYR A 300 3.05 3.31 22.09
N GLN A 301 2.51 3.96 21.06
CA GLN A 301 1.42 3.42 20.25
C GLN A 301 1.92 3.03 18.85
N ILE A 302 1.43 1.91 18.34
CA ILE A 302 1.73 1.43 16.98
C ILE A 302 0.63 1.91 16.03
N THR A 303 1.02 2.40 14.86
CA THR A 303 0.09 2.74 13.78
C THR A 303 -0.45 1.45 13.15
N THR A 304 -1.75 1.17 13.33
CA THR A 304 -2.39 -0.09 12.90
C THR A 304 -3.30 0.04 11.67
N ASN A 305 -3.69 1.26 11.32
CA ASN A 305 -4.64 1.56 10.23
C ASN A 305 -4.02 1.56 8.83
N SER A 306 -2.75 1.15 8.70
CA SER A 306 -2.08 0.95 7.42
C SER A 306 -1.79 -0.53 7.19
N TYR A 307 -1.83 -0.96 5.93
CA TYR A 307 -1.31 -2.25 5.51
C TYR A 307 0.18 -2.38 5.86
#